data_AF-K1TXH9-F1
#
_entry.id   AF-K1TXH9-F1
#
_cell.length_a   1.000
_cell.length_b   1.000
_cell.length_c   1.000
_cell.angle_alpha   90.00
_cell.angle_beta   90.00
_cell.angle_gamma   90.00
#
_symmetry.space_group_name_H-M   'P 1'
#
loop_
_entity.id
_entity.type
_entity.pdbx_description
1 polymer ?
#
loop_
_entity_poly.entity_id
_entity_poly.type
_entity_poly.pdbx_seq_one_letter_code
_entity_poly.pdbx_strand_id
1 'polypeptide(L)'
;MRVLMKKFKKSFDMAEPKPMTVELEVGNTDRAFGTIFGSEITRKFGNTLPEDTFHVICNGYGGQSFGAFIPAGLTLELVGDSNDYMGKGLSGGKLIVYPPKDVT
;
A
#
# COMPACT_ATOMS: atom_id res chain seq x y z
N MET A 1 -4.21 -12.89 2.11
CA MET A 1 -4.04 -12.48 0.69
C MET A 1 -5.03 -11.42 0.15
N ARG A 2 -6.05 -10.92 0.90
CA ARG A 2 -6.94 -9.82 0.44
C ARG A 2 -7.25 -8.78 1.54
N VAL A 3 -6.32 -8.56 2.47
CA VAL A 3 -6.58 -7.71 3.65
C VAL A 3 -6.95 -6.28 3.26
N LEU A 4 -6.22 -5.68 2.30
CA LEU A 4 -6.49 -4.33 1.82
C LEU A 4 -7.84 -4.22 1.11
N MET A 5 -8.17 -5.18 0.25
CA MET A 5 -9.46 -5.19 -0.44
C MET A 5 -10.63 -5.27 0.55
N LYS A 6 -10.49 -6.04 1.64
CA LYS A 6 -11.50 -6.08 2.71
C LYS A 6 -11.62 -4.75 3.43
N LYS A 7 -10.49 -4.12 3.80
CA LYS A 7 -10.46 -2.83 4.51
C LYS A 7 -11.05 -1.69 3.67
N PHE A 8 -10.78 -1.67 2.36
CA PHE A 8 -11.23 -0.62 1.45
C PHE A 8 -12.52 -0.92 0.68
N LYS A 9 -13.16 -2.09 0.86
CA LYS A 9 -14.27 -2.53 0.01
C LYS A 9 -15.30 -1.44 -0.28
N LYS A 10 -15.78 -0.76 0.77
CA LYS A 10 -16.79 0.31 0.63
C LYS A 10 -16.31 1.49 -0.22
N SER A 11 -15.07 1.95 -0.01
CA SER A 11 -14.48 3.03 -0.79
C SER A 11 -14.19 2.58 -2.21
N PHE A 12 -13.58 1.39 -2.37
CA PHE A 12 -13.24 0.81 -3.66
C PHE A 12 -14.46 0.60 -4.56
N ASP A 13 -15.64 0.28 -4.01
CA ASP A 13 -16.87 0.07 -4.79
C ASP A 13 -17.44 1.37 -5.38
N MET A 14 -17.06 2.55 -4.86
CA MET A 14 -17.50 3.85 -5.39
C MET A 14 -16.92 4.11 -6.79
N ALA A 15 -17.60 4.94 -7.58
CA ALA A 15 -17.08 5.42 -8.86
C ALA A 15 -15.90 6.38 -8.63
N GLU A 16 -16.05 7.26 -7.65
CA GLU A 16 -15.04 8.24 -7.21
C GLU A 16 -14.73 7.99 -5.73
N PRO A 17 -13.77 7.10 -5.41
CA PRO A 17 -13.36 6.88 -4.04
C PRO A 17 -12.78 8.17 -3.44
N LYS A 18 -13.20 8.49 -2.22
CA LYS A 18 -12.60 9.58 -1.43
C LYS A 18 -11.36 9.07 -0.70
N PRO A 19 -10.39 9.95 -0.40
CA PRO A 19 -9.22 9.60 0.40
C PRO A 19 -9.62 8.89 1.69
N MET A 20 -9.02 7.73 1.92
CA MET A 20 -9.26 6.90 3.08
C MET A 20 -7.94 6.32 3.57
N THR A 21 -7.69 6.43 4.88
CA THR A 21 -6.53 5.83 5.54
C THR A 21 -6.95 4.64 6.38
N VAL A 22 -6.14 3.57 6.37
CA VAL A 22 -6.29 2.42 7.26
C VAL A 22 -4.95 2.02 7.83
N GLU A 23 -4.98 1.44 9.03
CA GLU A 23 -3.78 0.97 9.72
C GLU A 23 -3.81 -0.55 9.91
N LEU A 24 -2.64 -1.20 9.86
CA LEU A 24 -2.46 -2.63 10.13
C LEU A 24 -1.00 -3.03 10.41
N GLU A 25 -0.83 -4.20 11.01
CA GLU A 25 0.47 -4.85 11.21
C GLU A 25 0.90 -5.63 9.95
N VAL A 26 2.19 -5.55 9.61
CA VAL A 26 2.84 -6.33 8.56
C VAL A 26 4.07 -7.06 9.09
N GLY A 27 4.29 -8.28 8.63
CA GLY A 27 5.47 -9.08 8.94
C GLY A 27 6.33 -9.39 7.71
N ASN A 28 7.56 -9.84 7.95
CA ASN A 28 8.51 -10.19 6.88
C ASN A 28 8.00 -11.30 5.93
N THR A 29 7.02 -12.10 6.36
CA THR A 29 6.36 -13.14 5.55
C THR A 29 5.26 -12.59 4.65
N ASP A 30 4.79 -11.35 4.88
CA ASP A 30 3.84 -10.62 4.03
C ASP A 30 4.54 -10.05 2.79
N ARG A 31 4.97 -10.97 1.91
CA ARG A 31 5.67 -10.63 0.66
C ARG A 31 4.72 -10.01 -0.37
N ALA A 32 5.27 -9.15 -1.22
CA ALA A 32 4.52 -8.45 -2.27
C ALA A 32 3.27 -7.72 -1.74
N PHE A 33 3.35 -7.20 -0.52
CA PHE A 33 2.25 -6.48 0.10
C PHE A 33 1.87 -5.27 -0.77
N GLY A 34 0.57 -5.06 -0.97
CA GLY A 34 0.05 -4.01 -1.84
C GLY A 34 -0.08 -4.40 -3.32
N THR A 35 0.72 -5.32 -3.86
CA THR A 35 0.75 -5.61 -5.32
C THR A 35 -0.60 -6.06 -5.88
N ILE A 36 -1.28 -7.02 -5.21
CA ILE A 36 -2.60 -7.49 -5.67
C ILE A 36 -3.62 -6.33 -5.62
N PHE A 37 -3.59 -5.51 -4.57
CA PHE A 37 -4.50 -4.39 -4.44
C PHE A 37 -4.23 -3.32 -5.50
N GLY A 38 -2.95 -3.03 -5.79
CA GLY A 38 -2.54 -2.16 -6.89
C GLY A 38 -3.05 -2.66 -8.24
N SER A 39 -2.97 -3.97 -8.51
CA SER A 39 -3.53 -4.56 -9.73
C SER A 39 -5.03 -4.31 -9.88
N GLU A 40 -5.79 -4.45 -8.80
CA GLU A 40 -7.24 -4.16 -8.80
C GLU A 40 -7.54 -2.67 -8.97
N ILE A 41 -6.73 -1.78 -8.37
CA ILE A 41 -6.83 -0.33 -8.59
C ILE A 41 -6.62 0.00 -10.06
N THR A 42 -5.53 -0.49 -10.67
CA THR A 42 -5.25 -0.24 -12.09
C THR A 42 -6.37 -0.78 -12.98
N ARG A 43 -6.90 -1.97 -12.68
CA ARG A 43 -7.99 -2.58 -13.44
C ARG A 43 -9.26 -1.73 -13.44
N LYS A 44 -9.59 -1.11 -12.30
CA LYS A 44 -10.83 -0.33 -12.16
C LYS A 44 -10.67 1.14 -12.54
N PHE A 45 -9.57 1.77 -12.14
CA PHE A 45 -9.40 3.23 -12.19
C PHE A 45 -8.27 3.68 -13.13
N GLY A 46 -7.47 2.75 -13.67
CA GLY A 46 -6.26 3.11 -14.43
C GLY A 46 -5.28 3.91 -13.57
N ASN A 47 -4.80 5.04 -14.10
CA ASN A 47 -3.87 5.96 -13.44
C ASN A 47 -4.53 7.31 -13.10
N THR A 48 -5.85 7.33 -12.86
CA THR A 48 -6.63 8.57 -12.71
C THR A 48 -6.85 9.01 -11.26
N LEU A 49 -6.56 8.14 -10.30
CA LEU A 49 -6.83 8.43 -8.90
C LEU A 49 -5.93 9.54 -8.37
N PRO A 50 -6.48 10.50 -7.61
CA PRO A 50 -5.67 11.43 -6.83
C PRO A 50 -4.72 10.69 -5.88
N GLU A 51 -3.60 11.33 -5.56
CA GLU A 51 -2.66 10.84 -4.56
C GLU A 51 -3.37 10.59 -3.20
N ASP A 52 -2.89 9.59 -2.46
CA ASP A 52 -3.40 9.21 -1.13
C ASP A 52 -4.90 8.80 -1.08
N THR A 53 -5.51 8.49 -2.23
CA THR A 53 -6.89 7.96 -2.29
C THR A 53 -7.05 6.71 -1.41
N PHE A 54 -6.10 5.78 -1.50
CA PHE A 54 -5.99 4.62 -0.62
C PHE A 54 -4.67 4.68 0.13
N HIS A 55 -4.73 5.08 1.39
CA HIS A 55 -3.55 5.22 2.22
C HIS A 55 -3.49 4.10 3.27
N VAL A 56 -2.37 3.40 3.35
CA VAL A 56 -2.16 2.30 4.30
C VAL A 56 -0.97 2.60 5.17
N ILE A 57 -1.21 2.80 6.45
CA ILE A 57 -0.18 2.81 7.48
C ILE A 57 0.08 1.37 7.91
N CYS A 58 1.32 0.94 7.75
CA CYS A 58 1.81 -0.40 8.04
C CYS A 58 2.82 -0.30 9.18
N ASN A 59 2.58 -1.00 10.28
CA ASN A 59 3.57 -1.10 11.35
C ASN A 59 4.26 -2.48 11.29
N GLY A 60 5.57 -2.52 11.50
CA GLY A 60 6.34 -3.76 11.56
C GLY A 60 7.38 -3.88 10.44
N TYR A 61 7.44 -5.04 9.78
CA TYR A 61 8.55 -5.41 8.89
C TYR A 61 8.01 -5.70 7.48
N GLY A 62 8.37 -4.88 6.49
CA GLY A 62 7.98 -5.10 5.10
C GLY A 62 8.67 -6.34 4.52
N GLY A 63 7.90 -7.37 4.17
CA GLY A 63 8.41 -8.55 3.47
C GLY A 63 9.01 -8.22 2.09
N GLN A 64 9.67 -9.20 1.46
CA GLN A 64 10.28 -9.01 0.14
C GLN A 64 9.27 -8.47 -0.89
N SER A 65 9.72 -7.54 -1.74
CA SER A 65 8.88 -6.89 -2.76
C SER A 65 7.71 -6.07 -2.19
N PHE A 66 7.81 -5.56 -0.97
CA PHE A 66 6.81 -4.65 -0.39
C PHE A 66 6.51 -3.49 -1.33
N GLY A 67 5.23 -3.27 -1.66
CA GLY A 67 4.83 -2.18 -2.55
C GLY A 67 5.25 -2.35 -4.00
N ALA A 68 5.55 -3.57 -4.46
CA ALA A 68 5.91 -3.79 -5.86
C ALA A 68 4.74 -3.45 -6.81
N PHE A 69 5.06 -2.73 -7.89
CA PHE A 69 4.14 -2.34 -8.98
C PHE A 69 2.90 -1.55 -8.57
N ILE A 70 2.92 -0.85 -7.42
CA ILE A 70 1.73 -0.09 -6.99
C ILE A 70 1.48 1.14 -7.90
N PRO A 71 0.21 1.41 -8.25
CA PRO A 71 -0.17 2.52 -9.13
C PRO A 71 -0.45 3.82 -8.38
N ALA A 72 -0.63 4.91 -9.13
CA ALA A 72 -1.11 6.18 -8.59
C ALA A 72 -2.39 6.02 -7.76
N GLY A 73 -2.48 6.78 -6.67
CA GLY A 73 -3.58 6.74 -5.70
C GLY A 73 -3.45 5.67 -4.61
N LEU A 74 -2.47 4.77 -4.67
CA LEU A 74 -2.11 3.90 -3.55
C LEU A 74 -0.86 4.42 -2.84
N THR A 75 -0.99 4.67 -1.54
CA THR A 75 0.11 5.06 -0.66
C THR A 75 0.31 3.98 0.40
N LEU A 76 1.53 3.47 0.52
CA LEU A 76 1.92 2.58 1.62
C LEU A 76 2.98 3.30 2.46
N GLU A 77 2.61 3.58 3.71
CA GLU A 77 3.47 4.14 4.73
C GLU A 77 3.90 3.02 5.68
N LEU A 78 5.21 2.81 5.84
CA LEU A 78 5.77 1.74 6.66
C LEU A 78 6.56 2.33 7.82
N VAL A 79 6.03 2.14 9.02
CA VAL A 79 6.70 2.44 10.28
C VAL A 79 7.48 1.20 10.71
N GLY A 80 8.80 1.21 10.47
CA GLY A 80 9.67 0.05 10.66
C GLY A 80 10.76 -0.05 9.58
N ASP A 81 11.01 -1.26 9.11
CA ASP A 81 12.00 -1.57 8.08
C ASP A 81 11.41 -2.45 6.97
N SER A 82 12.16 -2.69 5.88
CA SER A 82 11.74 -3.58 4.80
C SER A 82 12.91 -4.39 4.24
N ASN A 83 12.60 -5.60 3.78
CA ASN A 83 13.52 -6.48 3.06
C ASN A 83 13.71 -6.04 1.59
N ASP A 84 14.44 -6.84 0.83
CA ASP A 84 14.79 -6.57 -0.56
C ASP A 84 13.58 -6.25 -1.46
N TYR A 85 13.87 -5.45 -2.48
CA TYR A 85 12.94 -5.13 -3.57
C TYR A 85 11.73 -4.28 -3.17
N MET A 86 11.82 -3.53 -2.07
CA MET A 86 10.83 -2.50 -1.75
C MET A 86 10.60 -1.58 -2.96
N GLY A 87 9.35 -1.45 -3.38
CA GLY A 87 8.98 -0.64 -4.56
C GLY A 87 9.49 -1.17 -5.90
N LYS A 88 9.78 -2.48 -6.02
CA LYS A 88 10.15 -3.08 -7.32
C LYS A 88 9.14 -2.70 -8.40
N GLY A 89 9.65 -2.07 -9.47
CA GLY A 89 8.84 -1.64 -10.60
C GLY A 89 7.70 -0.69 -10.22
N LEU A 90 7.95 0.24 -9.28
CA LEU A 90 6.98 1.26 -8.86
C LEU A 90 6.32 1.95 -10.05
N SER A 91 4.99 2.05 -10.05
CA SER A 91 4.18 2.46 -11.21
C SER A 91 3.29 3.68 -10.91
N GLY A 92 3.80 4.61 -10.11
CA GLY A 92 3.12 5.86 -9.76
C GLY A 92 2.49 5.90 -8.37
N GLY A 93 2.49 4.79 -7.63
CA GLY A 93 2.13 4.80 -6.21
C GLY A 93 3.20 5.44 -5.34
N LYS A 94 2.84 5.72 -4.08
CA LYS A 94 3.73 6.35 -3.10
C LYS A 94 4.15 5.35 -2.03
N LEU A 95 5.44 5.33 -1.73
CA LEU A 95 6.03 4.54 -0.64
C LEU A 95 6.73 5.46 0.34
N ILE A 96 6.45 5.28 1.63
CA ILE A 96 7.07 6.02 2.72
C ILE A 96 7.61 4.96 3.69
N VAL A 97 8.85 5.09 4.16
CA VAL A 97 9.43 4.22 5.17
C VAL A 97 10.26 5.03 6.15
N TYR A 98 10.05 4.81 7.45
CA TYR A 98 10.79 5.47 8.52
C TYR A 98 10.76 4.62 9.80
N PRO A 99 11.76 4.74 10.68
CA PRO A 99 11.80 3.97 11.93
C PRO A 99 10.67 4.40 12.89
N PRO A 100 10.24 3.54 13.81
CA PRO A 100 9.31 3.92 14.87
C PRO A 100 9.88 5.09 15.70
N LYS A 101 9.01 5.98 16.19
CA LYS A 101 9.40 7.22 16.89
C LYS A 101 10.25 7.00 18.15
N ASP A 102 10.13 5.83 18.76
CA ASP A 102 10.77 5.49 20.05
C ASP A 102 12.09 4.71 19.87
N VAL A 103 12.62 4.63 18.64
CA VAL A 103 13.92 3.99 18.36
C VAL A 103 15.01 5.06 18.32
N THR A 104 15.98 4.96 19.24
CA THR A 104 17.19 5.79 19.32
C THR A 104 18.29 5.33 18.37
#